data_AF-A0A523YNI4-F1
#
_entry.id   AF-A0A523YNI4-F1
#
_cell.length_a   1.000
_cell.length_b   1.000
_cell.length_c   1.000
_cell.angle_alpha   90.00
_cell.angle_beta   90.00
_cell.angle_gamma   90.00
#
_symmetry.space_group_name_H-M   'P 1'
#
loop_
_entity.id
_entity.type
_entity.pdbx_description
1 polymer ?
#
loop_
_entity_poly.entity_id
_entity_poly.type
_entity_poly.pdbx_seq_one_letter_code
_entity_poly.pdbx_strand_id
1 'polypeptide(L)'
;MRKLLLVLVLLGFFGGLINAALLGHAEGIPSDSISISIDFKDIDLNDLLDIISAKTGLNIIVTPEVQGRVPIARFENVPVLKALEIILEPY
;
A
#
# COMPACT_ATOMS: atom_id res chain seq x y z
N MET A 1 42.13 -32.24 26.82
CA MET A 1 40.67 -32.17 27.08
C MET A 1 40.11 -30.80 27.53
N ARG A 2 40.91 -29.76 27.88
CA ARG A 2 40.38 -28.43 28.29
C ARG A 2 40.36 -27.35 27.20
N LYS A 3 40.92 -27.60 26.01
CA LYS A 3 41.02 -26.60 24.92
C LYS A 3 39.90 -26.65 23.88
N LEU A 4 39.06 -27.69 23.88
CA LEU A 4 37.97 -27.85 22.90
C LEU A 4 36.70 -27.06 23.29
N LEU A 5 36.50 -26.79 24.58
CA LEU A 5 35.27 -26.14 25.09
C LEU A 5 35.23 -24.62 24.82
N LEU A 6 36.38 -23.98 24.59
CA LEU A 6 36.46 -22.54 24.28
C LEU A 6 36.08 -22.20 22.83
N VAL A 7 36.13 -23.16 21.90
CA VAL A 7 35.83 -22.91 20.47
C VAL A 7 34.31 -22.87 20.22
N LEU A 8 33.52 -23.63 20.98
CA LEU A 8 32.05 -23.63 20.87
C LEU A 8 31.43 -22.32 21.39
N VAL A 9 32.06 -21.63 22.35
CA VAL A 9 31.57 -20.34 22.85
C VAL A 9 31.84 -19.21 21.85
N LEU A 10 32.91 -19.29 21.05
CA LEU A 10 33.19 -18.33 19.99
C LEU A 10 32.29 -18.52 18.76
N LEU A 11 31.91 -19.76 18.43
CA LEU A 11 30.90 -20.03 17.39
C LEU A 11 29.48 -19.66 17.83
N GLY A 12 29.18 -19.75 19.13
CA GLY A 12 27.93 -19.29 19.72
C GLY A 12 27.75 -17.77 19.78
N PHE A 13 28.84 -17.00 19.64
CA PHE A 13 28.79 -15.53 19.60
C PHE A 13 28.74 -14.95 18.18
N PHE A 14 29.07 -15.73 17.14
CA PHE A 14 28.90 -15.31 15.74
C PHE A 14 27.47 -15.54 15.21
N GLY A 15 26.64 -16.29 15.95
CA GLY A 15 25.21 -16.46 15.67
C GLY A 15 24.32 -15.32 16.20
N GLY A 16 24.91 -14.31 16.85
CA GLY A 16 24.22 -13.15 17.43
C GLY A 16 23.92 -12.02 16.46
N LEU A 17 23.71 -12.32 15.17
CA LEU A 17 23.31 -11.36 14.15
C LEU A 17 22.39 -12.02 13.12
N ILE A 18 21.39 -12.78 13.60
CA ILE A 18 20.16 -12.86 12.81
C ILE A 18 19.49 -11.49 12.92
N ASN A 19 19.76 -10.62 11.96
CA ASN A 19 18.98 -9.42 11.75
C ASN A 19 17.51 -9.82 11.75
N ALA A 20 16.74 -9.33 12.71
CA ALA A 20 15.28 -9.43 12.72
C ALA A 20 14.63 -8.83 11.45
N ALA A 21 15.42 -8.18 10.57
CA ALA A 21 15.02 -7.75 9.24
C ALA A 21 14.78 -8.88 8.22
N LEU A 22 15.10 -10.15 8.53
CA LEU A 22 14.75 -11.30 7.67
C LEU A 22 13.42 -11.98 8.04
N LEU A 23 12.74 -11.52 9.11
CA LEU A 23 11.33 -11.80 9.30
C LEU A 23 10.59 -10.87 8.35
N GLY A 24 10.06 -11.44 7.27
CA GLY A 24 9.46 -10.75 6.14
C GLY A 24 8.67 -9.52 6.56
N HIS A 25 9.29 -8.35 6.40
CA HIS A 25 8.54 -7.15 6.16
C HIS A 25 7.94 -7.37 4.77
N ALA A 26 6.69 -7.80 4.73
CA ALA A 26 5.83 -7.32 3.68
C ALA A 26 5.79 -5.80 3.90
N GLU A 27 6.78 -5.08 3.37
CA GLU A 27 6.65 -3.66 3.17
C GLU A 27 5.49 -3.55 2.19
N GLY A 28 4.29 -3.40 2.76
CA GLY A 28 3.14 -2.97 1.98
C GLY A 28 3.59 -1.77 1.18
N ILE A 29 3.20 -1.73 -0.10
CA ILE A 29 3.46 -0.59 -0.97
C ILE A 29 3.24 0.67 -0.14
N PRO A 30 4.26 1.54 0.06
CA PRO A 30 4.09 2.72 0.88
C PRO A 30 2.85 3.46 0.38
N SER A 31 1.92 3.75 1.28
CA SER A 31 0.62 4.36 0.98
C SER A 31 0.73 5.58 0.05
N ASP A 32 1.87 6.26 0.09
CA ASP A 32 2.14 7.50 -0.63
C ASP A 32 2.99 7.32 -1.89
N SER A 33 3.29 6.09 -2.31
CA SER A 33 4.16 5.82 -3.46
C SER A 33 3.50 6.08 -4.81
N ILE A 34 2.16 6.08 -4.88
CA ILE A 34 1.40 6.29 -6.11
C ILE A 34 0.51 7.53 -5.92
N SER A 35 0.76 8.56 -6.73
CA SER A 35 -0.08 9.75 -6.79
C SER A 35 -0.91 9.79 -8.06
N ILE A 36 -2.04 10.50 -8.01
CA ILE A 36 -2.95 10.71 -9.13
C ILE A 36 -3.22 12.20 -9.32
N SER A 37 -3.28 12.60 -10.59
CA SER A 37 -3.83 13.89 -11.02
C SER A 37 -5.01 13.63 -11.95
N ILE A 38 -6.20 14.06 -11.56
CA ILE A 38 -7.44 13.80 -12.31
C ILE A 38 -8.48 14.90 -12.03
N ASP A 39 -9.16 15.30 -13.10
CA ASP A 39 -10.31 16.18 -13.07
C ASP A 39 -11.53 15.41 -13.57
N PHE A 40 -12.65 15.48 -12.85
CA PHE A 40 -13.90 14.86 -13.25
C PHE A 40 -15.10 15.73 -12.84
N LYS A 41 -16.21 15.52 -13.54
CA LYS A 41 -17.44 16.29 -13.35
C LYS A 41 -18.63 15.35 -13.41
N ASP A 42 -19.34 15.21 -12.28
CA ASP A 42 -20.59 14.45 -12.18
C ASP A 42 -20.50 13.08 -12.86
N ILE A 43 -19.70 12.18 -12.28
CA ILE A 43 -19.39 10.86 -12.84
C ILE A 43 -19.99 9.76 -11.96
N ASP A 44 -20.36 8.62 -12.55
CA ASP A 44 -20.72 7.44 -11.77
C ASP A 44 -19.53 6.98 -10.91
N LEU A 45 -19.81 6.54 -9.68
CA LEU A 45 -18.77 6.09 -8.76
C LEU A 45 -18.00 4.88 -9.33
N ASN A 46 -18.67 3.93 -9.97
CA ASN A 46 -17.99 2.76 -10.55
C ASN A 46 -17.08 3.18 -11.70
N ASP A 47 -17.58 4.04 -12.59
CA ASP A 47 -16.78 4.58 -13.69
C ASP A 47 -15.53 5.31 -13.17
N LEU A 48 -15.66 6.08 -12.08
CA LEU A 48 -14.52 6.78 -11.48
C LEU A 48 -13.50 5.80 -10.88
N LEU A 49 -13.95 4.76 -10.18
CA LEU A 49 -13.09 3.71 -9.63
C LEU A 49 -12.35 2.95 -10.73
N ASP A 50 -13.01 2.64 -11.84
CA ASP A 50 -12.39 2.02 -13.02
C ASP A 50 -11.32 2.91 -13.65
N ILE A 51 -11.58 4.21 -13.76
CA ILE A 51 -10.60 5.19 -14.25
C ILE A 51 -9.38 5.25 -13.31
N ILE A 52 -9.59 5.23 -11.99
CA ILE A 52 -8.50 5.22 -11.01
C ILE A 52 -7.68 3.92 -11.15
N SER A 53 -8.35 2.77 -11.27
CA SER A 53 -7.69 1.48 -11.51
C SER A 53 -6.81 1.54 -12.75
N ALA A 54 -7.36 2.00 -13.88
CA ALA A 54 -6.65 2.11 -15.15
C ALA A 54 -5.45 3.07 -15.09
N LYS A 55 -5.56 4.19 -14.36
CA LYS A 55 -4.48 5.18 -14.23
C LYS A 55 -3.35 4.74 -13.31
N THR A 56 -3.67 3.98 -12.26
CA THR A 56 -2.73 3.67 -11.17
C THR A 56 -2.20 2.25 -11.23
N GLY A 57 -2.83 1.36 -11.99
CA GLY A 57 -2.53 -0.06 -12.03
C GLY A 57 -3.03 -0.82 -10.79
N LEU A 58 -3.77 -0.15 -9.90
CA LEU A 58 -4.39 -0.80 -8.75
C LEU A 58 -5.56 -1.66 -9.21
N ASN A 59 -5.62 -2.91 -8.73
CA ASN A 59 -6.78 -3.76 -8.91
C ASN A 59 -7.85 -3.37 -7.88
N ILE A 60 -8.91 -2.68 -8.31
CA ILE A 60 -10.01 -2.24 -7.45
C ILE A 60 -11.20 -3.19 -7.68
N ILE A 61 -11.61 -3.90 -6.63
CA ILE A 61 -12.74 -4.84 -6.68
C ILE A 61 -13.93 -4.19 -5.98
N VAL A 62 -14.99 -3.96 -6.73
CA VAL A 62 -16.20 -3.29 -6.27
C VAL A 62 -17.36 -4.31 -6.22
N THR A 63 -18.18 -4.25 -5.18
CA THR A 63 -19.36 -5.10 -5.04
C THR A 63 -20.59 -4.48 -5.74
N PRO A 64 -21.58 -5.28 -6.19
CA PRO A 64 -22.72 -4.76 -6.97
C PRO A 64 -23.59 -3.71 -6.27
N GLU A 65 -23.52 -3.63 -4.94
CA GLU A 65 -24.24 -2.64 -4.13
C GLU A 65 -23.62 -1.24 -4.14
N VAL A 66 -22.39 -1.07 -4.63
CA VAL A 66 -21.74 0.25 -4.70
C VAL A 66 -22.36 1.08 -5.81
N GLN A 67 -23.11 2.10 -5.41
CA GLN A 67 -23.84 2.99 -6.30
C GLN A 67 -23.71 4.43 -5.81
N GLY A 68 -23.61 5.37 -6.74
CA GLY A 68 -23.49 6.78 -6.39
C GLY A 68 -22.93 7.59 -7.55
N ARG A 69 -23.07 8.91 -7.45
CA ARG A 69 -22.42 9.85 -8.37
C ARG A 69 -21.52 10.78 -7.59
N VAL A 70 -20.29 10.90 -8.05
CA VAL A 70 -19.28 11.73 -7.40
C VAL A 70 -19.38 13.15 -7.99
N PRO A 71 -19.53 14.18 -7.15
CA PRO A 71 -19.59 15.56 -7.60
C PRO A 71 -18.25 16.01 -8.20
N ILE A 72 -18.20 17.25 -8.69
CA ILE A 72 -17.02 17.82 -9.34
C ILE A 72 -15.85 17.88 -8.35
N ALA A 73 -14.71 17.29 -8.72
CA ALA A 73 -13.46 17.43 -7.98
C ALA A 73 -12.25 17.45 -8.92
N ARG A 74 -11.16 18.01 -8.38
CA ARG A 74 -9.87 18.16 -9.04
C ARG A 74 -8.79 17.73 -8.05
N PHE A 75 -8.05 16.70 -8.41
CA PHE A 75 -6.90 16.23 -7.67
C PHE A 75 -5.63 16.54 -8.45
N GLU A 76 -4.65 17.14 -7.79
CA GLU A 76 -3.33 17.41 -8.35
C GLU A 76 -2.27 16.75 -7.47
N ASN A 77 -1.61 15.72 -7.99
CA ASN A 77 -0.54 14.99 -7.32
C ASN A 77 -0.93 14.50 -5.91
N VAL A 78 -2.11 13.91 -5.78
CA VAL A 78 -2.64 13.42 -4.50
C VAL A 78 -2.33 11.93 -4.36
N PRO A 79 -1.86 11.44 -3.20
CA PRO A 79 -1.73 10.01 -2.95
C PRO A 79 -3.03 9.28 -3.25
N VAL A 80 -2.97 8.20 -4.03
CA VAL A 80 -4.18 7.52 -4.53
C VAL A 80 -5.11 7.07 -3.41
N LEU A 81 -4.55 6.55 -2.31
CA LEU A 81 -5.35 6.12 -1.15
C LEU A 81 -6.04 7.31 -0.47
N LYS A 82 -5.40 8.48 -0.43
CA LYS A 82 -6.02 9.71 0.07
C LYS A 82 -7.13 10.21 -0.85
N ALA A 83 -6.93 10.12 -2.17
CA ALA A 83 -7.98 10.46 -3.13
C ALA A 83 -9.21 9.54 -2.97
N LEU A 84 -9.00 8.23 -2.83
CA LEU A 84 -10.06 7.25 -2.57
C LEU A 84 -10.79 7.54 -1.26
N GLU A 85 -10.06 7.86 -0.18
CA GLU A 85 -10.65 8.26 1.10
C GLU A 85 -11.61 9.45 0.93
N ILE A 86 -11.17 10.51 0.23
CA ILE A 86 -11.99 11.71 -0.02
C ILE A 86 -13.21 11.41 -0.89
N ILE A 87 -13.06 10.56 -1.92
CA ILE A 87 -14.16 10.19 -2.82
C ILE A 87 -15.24 9.39 -2.08
N LEU A 88 -14.83 8.51 -1.16
CA LEU A 88 -15.71 7.55 -0.49
C LEU A 88 -16.27 8.06 0.84
N GLU A 89 -15.67 9.09 1.47
CA GLU A 89 -16.13 9.69 2.73
C GLU A 89 -17.65 10.00 2.80
N PRO A 90 -18.33 10.43 1.71
CA PRO A 90 -19.76 10.72 1.76
C PRO A 90 -20.72 9.51 1.81
N TYR A 91 -20.21 8.27 1.69
CA TYR A 91 -21.01 7.04 1.56
C TYR A 91 -20.80 6.08 2.74
#